data_AF-A0A3N5II47-F1
#
_entry.id   AF-A0A3N5II47-F1
#
_cell.length_a   1.000
_cell.length_b   1.000
_cell.length_c   1.000
_cell.angle_alpha   90.00
_cell.angle_beta   90.00
_cell.angle_gamma   90.00
#
_symmetry.space_group_name_H-M   'P 1'
#
loop_
_entity.id
_entity.type
_entity.pdbx_description
1 polymer ?
#
loop_
_entity_poly.entity_id
_entity_poly.type
_entity_poly.pdbx_seq_one_letter_code
_entity_poly.pdbx_strand_id
1 'polypeptide(L)'
;MTRTLALTLLVVLGFGASVAMARVVDNGRPALRASLADEAPYLAPETARRLALGFGGLAADWYWLTALQYVGRKIQEQATSRLDLAEAVQLDRIKAVDSRVLVRLFDLITTLDPRFTAVYEFAAVVLPVVDVRAAVILLEKGIQANPEQWYLHQQLAYIYWQRGDYLAAADAFRRGARMTTARWMVHMAEQMETKGDDPHVARAMDTRMYEQAQDEQVKQWALERLMEVRSLQERDVIRRVLSGFVSGTGRCPRDWAAVSPELRDSGLTLHPSGPPLDPSGTPYVLVVSPLGCDVALHRSSAVPRG
;
A
#
# COMPACT_ATOMS: atom_id res chain seq x y z
N MET A 1 -31.41 -56.28 -0.27
CA MET A 1 -32.29 -55.10 -0.42
C MET A 1 -32.33 -54.21 0.82
N THR A 2 -32.36 -54.75 2.04
CA THR A 2 -32.45 -53.94 3.28
C THR A 2 -31.22 -53.07 3.56
N ARG A 3 -30.01 -53.59 3.31
CA ARG A 3 -28.74 -52.85 3.54
C ARG A 3 -28.52 -51.69 2.56
N THR A 4 -28.93 -51.87 1.30
CA THR A 4 -28.88 -50.82 0.28
C THR A 4 -29.89 -49.71 0.57
N LEU A 5 -31.09 -50.06 1.06
CA LEU A 5 -32.10 -49.10 1.52
C LEU A 5 -31.65 -48.28 2.73
N ALA A 6 -30.94 -48.90 3.68
CA ALA A 6 -30.40 -48.21 4.84
C ALA A 6 -29.29 -47.21 4.45
N LEU A 7 -28.41 -47.59 3.52
CA LEU A 7 -27.34 -46.71 3.03
C LEU A 7 -27.89 -45.54 2.22
N THR A 8 -28.89 -45.76 1.35
CA THR A 8 -29.52 -44.67 0.60
C THR A 8 -30.27 -43.72 1.53
N LEU A 9 -30.96 -44.23 2.55
CA LEU A 9 -31.63 -43.39 3.55
C LEU A 9 -30.62 -42.52 4.32
N LEU A 10 -29.47 -43.08 4.71
CA LEU A 10 -28.44 -42.37 5.46
C LEU A 10 -27.77 -41.27 4.62
N VAL A 11 -27.53 -41.52 3.33
CA VAL A 11 -27.04 -40.50 2.39
C VAL A 11 -28.07 -39.40 2.17
N VAL A 12 -29.34 -39.74 1.98
CA VAL A 12 -30.42 -38.75 1.79
C VAL A 12 -30.64 -37.90 3.03
N LEU A 13 -30.61 -38.51 4.23
CA LEU A 13 -30.69 -37.78 5.50
C LEU A 13 -29.46 -36.89 5.71
N GLY A 14 -28.26 -37.39 5.42
CA GLY A 14 -27.03 -36.60 5.48
C GLY A 14 -27.05 -35.39 4.54
N PHE A 15 -27.50 -35.60 3.29
CA PHE A 15 -27.64 -34.52 2.31
C PHE A 15 -28.76 -33.53 2.69
N GLY A 16 -29.88 -34.04 3.21
CA GLY A 16 -30.97 -33.20 3.73
C GLY A 16 -30.51 -32.33 4.90
N ALA A 17 -29.76 -32.90 5.84
CA ALA A 17 -29.17 -32.18 6.95
C ALA A 17 -28.14 -31.14 6.47
N SER A 18 -27.28 -31.47 5.51
CA SER A 18 -26.32 -30.50 4.96
C SER A 18 -27.01 -29.34 4.24
N VAL A 19 -28.08 -29.60 3.48
CA VAL A 19 -28.86 -28.56 2.80
C VAL A 19 -29.64 -27.70 3.80
N ALA A 20 -30.22 -28.29 4.84
CA ALA A 20 -30.89 -27.55 5.90
C ALA A 20 -29.91 -26.65 6.66
N MET A 21 -28.74 -27.18 7.01
CA MET A 21 -27.66 -26.41 7.64
C MET A 21 -27.18 -25.27 6.73
N ALA A 22 -26.97 -25.56 5.44
CA ALA A 22 -26.58 -24.56 4.45
C ALA A 22 -27.62 -23.43 4.34
N ARG A 23 -28.92 -23.76 4.33
CA ARG A 23 -30.01 -22.77 4.30
C ARG A 23 -30.09 -21.94 5.58
N VAL A 24 -29.89 -22.54 6.74
CA VAL A 24 -29.86 -21.80 8.03
C VAL A 24 -28.68 -20.83 8.03
N VAL A 25 -27.51 -21.29 7.56
CA VAL A 25 -26.34 -20.43 7.39
C VAL A 25 -26.64 -19.33 6.37
N ASP A 26 -27.18 -19.65 5.20
CA ASP A 26 -27.52 -18.71 4.13
C ASP A 26 -28.51 -17.62 4.57
N ASN A 27 -29.52 -18.01 5.34
CA ASN A 27 -30.51 -17.07 5.86
C ASN A 27 -29.97 -16.21 7.01
N GLY A 28 -28.98 -16.71 7.76
CA GLY A 28 -28.25 -15.94 8.77
C GLY A 28 -27.16 -15.03 8.21
N ARG A 29 -26.69 -15.29 6.97
CA ARG A 29 -25.59 -14.54 6.33
C ARG A 29 -25.79 -13.02 6.26
N PRO A 30 -26.98 -12.46 5.94
CA PRO A 30 -27.15 -11.01 5.87
C PRO A 30 -26.99 -10.33 7.24
N ALA A 31 -27.58 -10.91 8.28
CA ALA A 31 -27.51 -10.39 9.64
C ALA A 31 -26.09 -10.53 10.24
N LEU A 32 -25.44 -11.67 9.99
CA LEU A 32 -24.06 -11.91 10.40
C LEU A 32 -23.06 -11.03 9.63
N ARG A 33 -23.30 -10.76 8.34
CA ARG A 33 -22.48 -9.83 7.54
C ARG A 33 -22.66 -8.38 8.00
N ALA A 34 -23.86 -7.99 8.41
CA ALA A 34 -24.09 -6.66 8.95
C ALA A 34 -23.37 -6.47 10.29
N SER A 35 -23.39 -7.47 11.18
CA SER A 35 -22.69 -7.39 12.48
C SER A 35 -21.17 -7.52 12.35
N LEU A 36 -20.65 -8.46 11.54
CA LEU A 36 -19.20 -8.63 11.30
C LEU A 36 -18.57 -7.50 10.49
N ALA A 37 -19.36 -6.67 9.82
CA ALA A 37 -18.85 -5.58 9.00
C ALA A 37 -18.74 -4.23 9.72
N ASP A 38 -19.23 -4.10 10.96
CA ASP A 38 -18.91 -2.96 11.82
C ASP A 38 -18.26 -3.39 13.15
N GLU A 39 -18.28 -4.69 13.50
CA GLU A 39 -17.60 -5.24 14.68
C GLU A 39 -16.55 -6.29 14.28
N ALA A 40 -15.42 -6.27 14.98
CA ALA A 40 -14.36 -7.23 14.75
C ALA A 40 -14.80 -8.68 15.02
N PRO A 41 -14.11 -9.68 14.44
CA PRO A 41 -14.42 -11.08 14.71
C PRO A 41 -14.52 -11.37 16.20
N TYR A 42 -15.66 -11.92 16.62
CA TYR A 42 -15.93 -12.24 18.03
C TYR A 42 -15.11 -13.44 18.53
N LEU A 43 -14.71 -14.33 17.61
CA LEU A 43 -13.94 -15.52 17.95
C LEU A 43 -12.44 -15.23 17.94
N ALA A 44 -11.76 -15.71 18.98
CA ALA A 44 -10.30 -15.74 18.99
C ALA A 44 -9.77 -16.60 17.82
N PRO A 45 -8.67 -16.19 17.15
CA PRO A 45 -8.13 -16.87 15.98
C PRO A 45 -7.90 -18.38 16.17
N GLU A 46 -7.33 -18.78 17.32
CA GLU A 46 -7.08 -20.19 17.63
C GLU A 46 -8.37 -21.00 17.82
N THR A 47 -9.41 -20.39 18.38
CA THR A 47 -10.72 -21.03 18.52
C THR A 47 -11.37 -21.22 17.16
N ALA A 48 -11.32 -20.20 16.30
CA ALA A 48 -11.82 -20.30 14.93
C ALA A 48 -11.08 -21.39 14.13
N ARG A 49 -9.75 -21.49 14.27
CA ARG A 49 -8.95 -22.55 13.64
C ARG A 49 -9.35 -23.95 14.07
N ARG A 50 -9.63 -24.16 15.36
CA ARG A 50 -10.12 -25.46 15.87
C ARG A 50 -11.51 -25.78 15.34
N LEU A 51 -12.39 -24.79 15.27
CA LEU A 51 -13.76 -24.94 14.75
C LEU A 51 -13.82 -25.11 13.23
N ALA A 52 -12.78 -24.68 12.50
CA ALA A 52 -12.69 -24.88 11.06
C ALA A 52 -12.51 -26.35 10.66
N LEU A 53 -12.19 -27.26 11.60
CA LEU A 53 -12.13 -28.72 11.39
C LEU A 53 -11.31 -29.14 10.15
N GLY A 54 -10.20 -28.43 9.87
CA GLY A 54 -9.34 -28.68 8.72
C GLY A 54 -9.67 -27.86 7.47
N PHE A 55 -10.80 -27.16 7.43
CA PHE A 55 -11.18 -26.22 6.35
C PHE A 55 -10.67 -24.79 6.59
N GLY A 56 -9.49 -24.66 7.19
CA GLY A 56 -8.88 -23.37 7.54
C GLY A 56 -8.75 -22.42 6.33
N GLY A 57 -8.30 -22.93 5.19
CA GLY A 57 -8.18 -22.15 3.94
C GLY A 57 -9.51 -21.56 3.47
N LEU A 58 -10.58 -22.36 3.39
CA LEU A 58 -11.90 -21.86 2.97
C LEU A 58 -12.48 -20.84 3.97
N ALA A 59 -12.26 -21.05 5.27
CA ALA A 59 -12.63 -20.08 6.28
C ALA A 59 -11.83 -18.78 6.12
N ALA A 60 -10.52 -18.89 5.87
CA ALA A 60 -9.64 -17.76 5.61
C ALA A 60 -10.12 -16.95 4.38
N ASP A 61 -10.44 -17.61 3.27
CA ASP A 61 -10.98 -16.99 2.05
C ASP A 61 -12.27 -16.22 2.32
N TRP A 62 -13.18 -16.79 3.12
CA TRP A 62 -14.43 -16.14 3.50
C TRP A 62 -14.18 -14.85 4.30
N TYR A 63 -13.31 -14.93 5.31
CA TYR A 63 -12.94 -13.75 6.11
C TYR A 63 -12.16 -12.73 5.29
N TRP A 64 -11.36 -13.18 4.32
CA TRP A 64 -10.65 -12.30 3.39
C TRP A 64 -11.59 -11.46 2.53
N LEU A 65 -12.60 -12.08 1.90
CA LEU A 65 -13.64 -11.34 1.17
C LEU A 65 -14.39 -10.37 2.07
N THR A 66 -14.64 -10.74 3.33
CA THR A 66 -15.28 -9.87 4.32
C THR A 66 -14.40 -8.66 4.63
N ALA A 67 -13.09 -8.86 4.81
CA ALA A 67 -12.14 -7.78 5.06
C ALA A 67 -12.04 -6.81 3.88
N LEU A 68 -11.97 -7.33 2.64
CA LEU A 68 -11.95 -6.50 1.43
C LEU A 68 -13.24 -5.68 1.28
N GLN A 69 -14.41 -6.29 1.52
CA GLN A 69 -15.69 -5.59 1.47
C GLN A 69 -15.81 -4.51 2.54
N TYR A 70 -15.28 -4.75 3.74
CA TYR A 70 -15.24 -3.78 4.82
C TYR A 70 -14.41 -2.54 4.42
N VAL A 71 -13.18 -2.76 3.95
CA VAL A 71 -12.30 -1.68 3.45
C VAL A 71 -12.97 -0.92 2.31
N GLY A 72 -13.50 -1.64 1.31
CA GLY A 72 -14.16 -1.04 0.15
C GLY A 72 -15.35 -0.16 0.52
N ARG A 73 -16.19 -0.60 1.47
CA ARG A 73 -17.36 0.17 1.93
C ARG A 73 -16.95 1.44 2.66
N LYS A 74 -15.98 1.37 3.57
CA LYS A 74 -15.49 2.57 4.29
C LYS A 74 -14.86 3.59 3.35
N ILE A 75 -14.15 3.12 2.32
CA ILE A 75 -13.64 3.98 1.24
C ILE A 75 -14.79 4.64 0.46
N GLN A 76 -15.88 3.92 0.18
CA GLN A 76 -17.04 4.43 -0.54
C GLN A 76 -17.87 5.43 0.29
N GLU A 77 -18.12 5.14 1.58
CA GLU A 77 -18.83 6.02 2.52
C GLU A 77 -18.13 7.38 2.70
N GLN A 78 -16.80 7.39 2.69
CA GLN A 78 -15.99 8.61 2.67
C GLN A 78 -16.09 9.37 1.35
N ALA A 79 -16.21 8.66 0.22
CA ALA A 79 -16.30 9.27 -1.11
C ALA A 79 -17.64 10.01 -1.32
N THR A 80 -18.74 9.52 -0.75
CA THR A 80 -20.06 10.14 -0.84
C THR A 80 -20.26 11.31 0.14
N SER A 81 -19.46 11.39 1.21
CA SER A 81 -19.59 12.43 2.26
C SER A 81 -18.81 13.72 1.96
N ARG A 82 -17.89 13.71 0.98
CA ARG A 82 -17.18 14.91 0.49
C ARG A 82 -17.65 15.24 -0.93
N LEU A 83 -18.71 16.04 -1.03
CA LEU A 83 -19.17 16.62 -2.30
C LEU A 83 -18.29 17.78 -2.80
N ASP A 84 -17.18 18.09 -2.12
CA ASP A 84 -16.17 19.04 -2.58
C ASP A 84 -14.76 18.47 -2.33
N LEU A 85 -13.93 18.53 -3.39
CA LEU A 85 -12.51 18.13 -3.52
C LEU A 85 -12.22 16.70 -4.02
N ALA A 86 -11.90 16.65 -5.32
CA ALA A 86 -11.36 15.51 -6.06
C ALA A 86 -9.91 15.11 -5.67
N GLU A 87 -9.48 15.34 -4.43
CA GLU A 87 -8.09 15.14 -3.98
C GLU A 87 -8.04 14.55 -2.57
N ALA A 88 -8.36 13.26 -2.44
CA ALA A 88 -7.98 12.48 -1.27
C ALA A 88 -7.44 11.14 -1.78
N VAL A 89 -6.13 10.96 -1.61
CA VAL A 89 -5.36 9.74 -1.90
C VAL A 89 -6.13 8.51 -1.39
N GLN A 90 -6.07 7.36 -2.08
CA GLN A 90 -6.67 6.11 -1.59
C GLN A 90 -6.26 5.81 -0.13
N LEU A 91 -5.01 6.12 0.25
CA LEU A 91 -4.45 5.99 1.60
C LEU A 91 -5.12 6.92 2.65
N ASP A 92 -5.53 8.14 2.29
CA ASP A 92 -6.28 9.02 3.21
C ASP A 92 -7.69 8.52 3.48
N ARG A 93 -8.28 7.77 2.54
CA ARG A 93 -9.58 7.11 2.73
C ARG A 93 -9.47 5.87 3.63
N ILE A 94 -8.30 5.21 3.66
CA ILE A 94 -8.01 4.06 4.53
C ILE A 94 -7.92 4.48 6.00
N LYS A 95 -7.56 5.74 6.32
CA LYS A 95 -7.55 6.26 7.70
C LYS A 95 -8.92 6.19 8.38
N ALA A 96 -10.02 6.11 7.62
CA ALA A 96 -11.37 5.99 8.16
C ALA A 96 -11.73 4.58 8.62
N VAL A 97 -10.87 3.59 8.35
CA VAL A 97 -11.08 2.20 8.72
C VAL A 97 -10.64 1.99 10.18
N ASP A 98 -11.45 1.31 11.00
CA ASP A 98 -11.05 1.00 12.39
C ASP A 98 -9.91 -0.01 12.35
N SER A 99 -8.72 0.44 12.75
CA SER A 99 -7.50 -0.38 12.78
C SER A 99 -7.68 -1.65 13.59
N ARG A 100 -8.45 -1.61 14.68
CA ARG A 100 -8.69 -2.77 15.55
C ARG A 100 -9.49 -3.85 14.83
N VAL A 101 -10.38 -3.46 13.91
CA VAL A 101 -11.15 -4.41 13.10
C VAL A 101 -10.24 -5.07 12.07
N LEU A 102 -9.45 -4.30 11.34
CA LEU A 102 -8.50 -4.83 10.36
C LEU A 102 -7.46 -5.75 10.97
N VAL A 103 -6.82 -5.34 12.06
CA VAL A 103 -5.78 -6.13 12.73
C VAL A 103 -6.35 -7.48 13.18
N ARG A 104 -7.54 -7.50 13.78
CA ARG A 104 -8.18 -8.76 14.20
C ARG A 104 -8.60 -9.63 13.03
N LEU A 105 -9.11 -9.04 11.94
CA LEU A 105 -9.47 -9.80 10.74
C LEU A 105 -8.23 -10.44 10.11
N PHE A 106 -7.16 -9.68 9.90
CA PHE A 106 -5.94 -10.22 9.31
C PHE A 106 -5.27 -11.26 10.21
N ASP A 107 -5.24 -11.03 11.52
CA ASP A 107 -4.71 -12.03 12.46
C ASP A 107 -5.54 -13.33 12.43
N LEU A 108 -6.87 -13.23 12.36
CA LEU A 108 -7.76 -14.38 12.19
C LEU A 108 -7.47 -15.14 10.89
N ILE A 109 -7.47 -14.43 9.75
CA ILE A 109 -7.25 -15.02 8.43
C ILE A 109 -5.90 -15.72 8.38
N THR A 110 -4.83 -15.06 8.83
CA THR A 110 -3.46 -15.60 8.83
C THR A 110 -3.25 -16.71 9.86
N THR A 111 -4.12 -16.83 10.87
CA THR A 111 -4.11 -18.00 11.78
C THR A 111 -4.83 -19.20 11.16
N LEU A 112 -5.91 -18.94 10.42
CA LEU A 112 -6.67 -19.96 9.70
C LEU A 112 -5.86 -20.55 8.53
N ASP A 113 -5.19 -19.69 7.77
CA ASP A 113 -4.25 -20.06 6.72
C ASP A 113 -2.95 -19.24 6.80
N PRO A 114 -1.91 -19.76 7.49
CA PRO A 114 -0.64 -19.07 7.62
C PRO A 114 0.10 -18.84 6.31
N ARG A 115 -0.18 -19.63 5.26
CA ARG A 115 0.48 -19.49 3.96
C ARG A 115 -0.24 -18.57 2.98
N PHE A 116 -1.31 -17.91 3.43
CA PHE A 116 -2.06 -16.98 2.61
C PHE A 116 -1.32 -15.64 2.45
N THR A 117 -0.34 -15.63 1.56
CA THR A 117 0.59 -14.53 1.30
C THR A 117 -0.06 -13.19 0.99
N ALA A 118 -1.11 -13.19 0.17
CA ALA A 118 -1.81 -11.97 -0.26
C ALA A 118 -2.34 -11.12 0.91
N VAL A 119 -2.69 -11.76 2.04
CA VAL A 119 -3.19 -11.06 3.23
C VAL A 119 -2.06 -10.25 3.88
N TYR A 120 -0.86 -10.81 3.95
CA TYR A 120 0.33 -10.11 4.48
C TYR A 120 0.75 -8.96 3.56
N GLU A 121 0.71 -9.17 2.25
CA GLU A 121 1.00 -8.14 1.24
C GLU A 121 0.03 -6.96 1.37
N PHE A 122 -1.26 -7.25 1.43
CA PHE A 122 -2.27 -6.22 1.59
C PHE A 122 -2.11 -5.48 2.93
N ALA A 123 -1.88 -6.23 4.02
CA ALA A 123 -1.67 -5.65 5.33
C ALA A 123 -0.42 -4.76 5.41
N ALA A 124 0.65 -5.09 4.69
CA ALA A 124 1.85 -4.26 4.60
C ALA A 124 1.59 -2.86 4.03
N VAL A 125 0.54 -2.72 3.21
CA VAL A 125 0.17 -1.43 2.61
C VAL A 125 -0.84 -0.70 3.47
N VAL A 126 -1.87 -1.39 3.96
CA VAL A 126 -3.00 -0.72 4.63
C VAL A 126 -2.77 -0.49 6.12
N LEU A 127 -2.07 -1.39 6.81
CA LEU A 127 -1.87 -1.27 8.26
C LEU A 127 -0.92 -0.14 8.66
N PRO A 128 0.22 0.15 7.98
CA PRO A 128 1.12 1.20 8.45
C PRO A 128 0.48 2.59 8.57
N VAL A 129 -0.54 2.87 7.76
CA VAL A 129 -1.29 4.12 7.80
C VAL A 129 -2.10 4.27 9.10
N VAL A 130 -2.49 3.16 9.72
CA VAL A 130 -3.43 3.14 10.88
C VAL A 130 -2.83 2.55 12.15
N ASP A 131 -1.94 1.56 12.04
CA ASP A 131 -1.18 0.92 13.11
C ASP A 131 0.10 0.24 12.56
N VAL A 132 1.21 0.98 12.56
CA VAL A 132 2.53 0.50 12.14
C VAL A 132 3.01 -0.71 12.95
N ARG A 133 2.72 -0.76 14.26
CA ARG A 133 3.19 -1.87 15.11
C ARG A 133 2.48 -3.16 14.74
N ALA A 134 1.18 -3.09 14.51
CA ALA A 134 0.42 -4.24 14.05
C ALA A 134 0.88 -4.72 12.67
N ALA A 135 1.22 -3.80 11.75
CA ALA A 135 1.78 -4.14 10.45
C ALA A 135 3.08 -4.96 10.57
N VAL A 136 4.00 -4.51 11.42
CA VAL A 136 5.28 -5.20 11.69
C VAL A 136 5.03 -6.58 12.30
N ILE A 137 4.18 -6.69 13.33
CA ILE A 137 3.86 -7.97 13.99
C ILE A 137 3.30 -8.97 12.98
N LEU A 138 2.35 -8.53 12.14
CA LEU A 138 1.71 -9.39 11.16
C LEU A 138 2.69 -9.82 10.06
N LEU A 139 3.57 -8.94 9.59
CA LEU A 139 4.60 -9.30 8.61
C LEU A 139 5.64 -10.27 9.18
N GLU A 140 6.10 -10.07 10.42
CA GLU A 140 7.00 -11.04 11.06
C GLU A 140 6.33 -12.41 11.22
N LYS A 141 5.02 -12.45 11.55
CA LYS A 141 4.23 -13.69 11.53
C LYS A 141 4.21 -14.32 10.13
N GLY A 142 4.05 -13.51 9.08
CA GLY A 142 4.08 -13.95 7.69
C GLY A 142 5.42 -14.53 7.27
N ILE A 143 6.53 -13.88 7.65
CA ILE A 143 7.89 -14.34 7.40
C ILE A 143 8.15 -15.70 8.07
N GLN A 144 7.71 -15.87 9.32
CA GLN A 144 7.85 -17.14 10.03
C GLN A 144 7.06 -18.28 9.36
N ALA A 145 5.85 -17.98 8.88
CA ALA A 145 5.00 -18.95 8.21
C ALA A 145 5.43 -19.24 6.76
N ASN A 146 6.11 -18.30 6.11
CA ASN A 146 6.47 -18.33 4.70
C ASN A 146 7.96 -17.93 4.51
N PRO A 147 8.90 -18.73 5.05
CA PRO A 147 10.31 -18.33 5.07
C PRO A 147 10.85 -18.05 3.67
N GLU A 148 10.47 -18.81 2.64
CA GLU A 148 11.01 -18.64 1.28
C GLU A 148 10.58 -17.34 0.58
N GLN A 149 9.63 -16.59 1.14
CA GLN A 149 9.06 -15.39 0.53
C GLN A 149 9.90 -14.15 0.83
N TRP A 150 10.97 -13.97 0.06
CA TRP A 150 11.90 -12.85 0.19
C TRP A 150 11.22 -11.46 0.17
N TYR A 151 10.10 -11.30 -0.55
CA TYR A 151 9.42 -10.01 -0.67
C TYR A 151 8.74 -9.56 0.63
N LEU A 152 8.38 -10.48 1.55
CA LEU A 152 7.85 -10.10 2.86
C LEU A 152 8.89 -9.32 3.68
N HIS A 153 10.17 -9.65 3.49
CA HIS A 153 11.27 -8.88 4.06
C HIS A 153 11.41 -7.49 3.44
N GLN A 154 11.18 -7.35 2.13
CA GLN A 154 11.16 -6.04 1.46
C GLN A 154 10.03 -5.17 2.02
N GLN A 155 8.83 -5.72 2.16
CA GLN A 155 7.68 -4.99 2.71
C GLN A 155 7.95 -4.55 4.16
N LEU A 156 8.53 -5.42 4.97
CA LEU A 156 8.94 -5.08 6.33
C LEU A 156 10.01 -3.99 6.36
N ALA A 157 11.00 -4.06 5.46
CA ALA A 157 12.03 -3.04 5.33
C ALA A 157 11.46 -1.67 4.96
N TYR A 158 10.47 -1.65 4.04
CA TYR A 158 9.79 -0.42 3.63
C TYR A 158 9.06 0.24 4.81
N ILE A 159 8.35 -0.55 5.64
CA ILE A 159 7.67 -0.03 6.83
C ILE A 159 8.67 0.57 7.82
N TYR A 160 9.80 -0.09 8.06
CA TYR A 160 10.84 0.47 8.92
C TYR A 160 11.45 1.75 8.35
N TRP A 161 11.71 1.78 7.04
CA TRP A 161 12.23 2.95 6.35
C TRP A 161 11.29 4.15 6.46
N GLN A 162 9.98 3.97 6.24
CA GLN A 162 8.98 5.03 6.38
C GLN A 162 8.92 5.60 7.82
N ARG A 163 9.31 4.81 8.82
CA ARG A 163 9.41 5.24 10.22
C ARG A 163 10.74 5.94 10.55
N GLY A 164 11.66 6.02 9.60
CA GLY A 164 13.04 6.48 9.82
C GLY A 164 13.92 5.47 10.54
N ASP A 165 13.47 4.21 10.69
CA ASP A 165 14.24 3.15 11.34
C ASP A 165 15.13 2.42 10.32
N TYR A 166 16.13 3.15 9.83
CA TYR A 166 16.95 2.70 8.71
C TYR A 166 17.80 1.45 9.05
N LEU A 167 18.19 1.27 10.31
CA LEU A 167 18.92 0.08 10.74
C LEU A 167 18.02 -1.17 10.73
N ALA A 168 16.77 -1.05 11.20
CA ALA A 168 15.81 -2.15 11.11
C ALA A 168 15.44 -2.45 9.64
N ALA A 169 15.32 -1.41 8.80
CA ALA A 169 15.11 -1.58 7.37
C ALA A 169 16.28 -2.32 6.70
N ALA A 170 17.52 -1.93 7.02
CA ALA A 170 18.72 -2.59 6.53
C ALA A 170 18.78 -4.07 6.94
N ASP A 171 18.50 -4.38 8.22
CA ASP A 171 18.45 -5.77 8.67
C ASP A 171 17.41 -6.57 7.89
N ALA A 172 16.18 -6.07 7.77
CA ALA A 172 15.12 -6.73 7.02
C ALA A 172 15.55 -7.03 5.57
N PHE A 173 16.17 -6.07 4.87
CA PHE A 173 16.75 -6.30 3.54
C PHE A 173 17.84 -7.38 3.52
N ARG A 174 18.75 -7.42 4.51
CA ARG A 174 19.75 -8.50 4.61
C ARG A 174 19.12 -9.85 4.85
N ARG A 175 18.06 -9.93 5.67
CA ARG A 175 17.33 -11.17 5.90
C ARG A 175 16.72 -11.66 4.59
N GLY A 176 16.04 -10.80 3.84
CA GLY A 176 15.50 -11.12 2.53
C GLY A 176 16.56 -11.53 1.50
N ALA A 177 17.71 -10.84 1.51
CA ALA A 177 18.83 -11.13 0.61
C ALA A 177 19.41 -12.55 0.77
N ARG A 178 19.27 -13.17 1.96
CA ARG A 178 19.69 -14.57 2.16
C ARG A 178 18.78 -15.59 1.46
N MET A 179 17.62 -15.14 0.98
CA MET A 179 16.54 -15.98 0.45
C MET A 179 16.36 -15.82 -1.05
N THR A 180 17.13 -14.93 -1.67
CA THR A 180 17.11 -14.67 -3.11
C THR A 180 18.53 -14.47 -3.63
N THR A 181 18.79 -14.83 -4.88
CA THR A 181 20.04 -14.50 -5.57
C THR A 181 20.11 -13.03 -5.99
N ALA A 182 19.04 -12.29 -5.77
CA ALA A 182 18.89 -10.90 -6.18
C ALA A 182 19.79 -9.98 -5.33
N ARG A 183 20.99 -9.68 -5.85
CA ARG A 183 22.02 -8.85 -5.21
C ARG A 183 21.56 -7.45 -4.81
N TRP A 184 20.45 -6.96 -5.38
CA TRP A 184 19.93 -5.63 -5.09
C TRP A 184 19.50 -5.47 -3.61
N MET A 185 19.03 -6.53 -2.95
CA MET A 185 18.63 -6.43 -1.54
C MET A 185 19.82 -6.15 -0.61
N VAL A 186 20.98 -6.73 -0.90
CA VAL A 186 22.23 -6.41 -0.17
C VAL A 186 22.59 -4.95 -0.36
N HIS A 187 22.53 -4.46 -1.60
CA HIS A 187 22.79 -3.06 -1.90
C HIS A 187 21.82 -2.13 -1.18
N MET A 188 20.53 -2.47 -1.11
CA MET A 188 19.55 -1.70 -0.37
C MET A 188 19.87 -1.65 1.12
N ALA A 189 20.30 -2.77 1.73
CA ALA A 189 20.72 -2.75 3.13
C ALA A 189 21.88 -1.78 3.39
N GLU A 190 22.90 -1.79 2.53
CA GLU A 190 24.05 -0.87 2.62
C GLU A 190 23.62 0.60 2.45
N GLN A 191 22.72 0.88 1.49
CA GLN A 191 22.18 2.21 1.27
C GLN A 191 21.38 2.71 2.49
N MET A 192 20.60 1.84 3.13
CA MET A 192 19.84 2.20 4.33
C MET A 192 20.75 2.59 5.51
N GLU A 193 21.86 1.89 5.71
CA GLU A 193 22.80 2.23 6.78
C GLU A 193 23.54 3.54 6.55
N THR A 194 23.86 3.85 5.29
CA THR A 194 24.72 4.98 4.93
C THR A 194 23.94 6.24 4.60
N LYS A 195 22.72 6.09 4.07
CA LYS A 195 21.95 7.14 3.41
C LYS A 195 20.44 6.95 3.64
N GLY A 196 20.05 6.48 4.82
CA GLY A 196 18.68 6.05 5.13
C GLY A 196 17.56 6.95 4.60
N ASP A 197 17.68 8.27 4.65
CA ASP A 197 16.67 9.23 4.17
C ASP A 197 16.89 9.76 2.74
N ASP A 198 17.83 9.19 1.98
CA ASP A 198 18.22 9.72 0.68
C ASP A 198 17.14 9.40 -0.39
N PRO A 199 16.63 10.43 -1.11
CA PRO A 199 15.65 10.26 -2.17
C PRO A 199 16.07 9.27 -3.28
N HIS A 200 17.36 9.06 -3.50
CA HIS A 200 17.87 8.05 -4.43
C HIS A 200 17.57 6.62 -3.97
N VAL A 201 17.56 6.39 -2.65
CA VAL A 201 17.24 5.09 -2.04
C VAL A 201 15.75 4.80 -2.19
N ALA A 202 14.88 5.78 -1.91
CA ALA A 202 13.45 5.68 -2.16
C ALA A 202 13.16 5.33 -3.63
N ARG A 203 13.72 6.10 -4.56
CA ARG A 203 13.56 5.86 -6.00
C ARG A 203 14.05 4.47 -6.42
N ALA A 204 15.18 4.01 -5.88
CA ALA A 204 15.69 2.68 -6.19
C ALA A 204 14.73 1.57 -5.72
N MET A 205 14.11 1.72 -4.54
CA MET A 205 13.09 0.78 -4.05
C MET A 205 11.87 0.75 -4.94
N ASP A 206 11.30 1.92 -5.26
CA ASP A 206 10.06 2.00 -6.04
C ASP A 206 10.28 1.51 -7.47
N THR A 207 11.46 1.77 -8.05
CA THR A 207 11.84 1.23 -9.38
C THR A 207 11.82 -0.29 -9.37
N ARG A 208 12.39 -0.91 -8.34
CA ARG A 208 12.42 -2.37 -8.22
C ARG A 208 11.02 -2.95 -7.99
N MET A 209 10.22 -2.30 -7.15
CA MET A 209 8.83 -2.68 -6.93
C MET A 209 8.04 -2.65 -8.24
N TYR A 210 8.20 -1.61 -9.05
CA TYR A 210 7.59 -1.50 -10.37
C TYR A 210 8.04 -2.63 -11.33
N GLU A 211 9.34 -2.87 -11.42
CA GLU A 211 9.92 -3.88 -12.33
C GLU A 211 9.49 -5.32 -11.98
N GLN A 212 9.30 -5.61 -10.69
CA GLN A 212 9.04 -6.97 -10.19
C GLN A 212 7.57 -7.29 -9.99
N ALA A 213 6.72 -6.26 -9.87
CA ALA A 213 5.30 -6.44 -9.67
C ALA A 213 4.65 -7.19 -10.84
N GLN A 214 3.93 -8.27 -10.53
CA GLN A 214 3.03 -8.95 -11.48
C GLN A 214 1.63 -8.33 -11.47
N ASP A 215 1.26 -7.70 -10.35
CA ASP A 215 -0.01 -7.03 -10.15
C ASP A 215 0.04 -5.59 -10.69
N GLU A 216 -0.91 -5.24 -11.56
CA GLU A 216 -0.99 -3.91 -12.18
C GLU A 216 -1.29 -2.79 -11.18
N GLN A 217 -2.02 -3.06 -10.09
CA GLN A 217 -2.26 -2.08 -9.03
C GLN A 217 -0.96 -1.75 -8.28
N VAL A 218 -0.13 -2.76 -8.01
CA VAL A 218 1.17 -2.56 -7.36
C VAL A 218 2.12 -1.78 -8.26
N LYS A 219 2.11 -2.05 -9.58
CA LYS A 219 2.85 -1.22 -10.56
C LYS A 219 2.39 0.23 -10.54
N GLN A 220 1.08 0.46 -10.51
CA GLN A 220 0.52 1.81 -10.49
C GLN A 220 0.95 2.58 -9.24
N TRP A 221 0.93 1.95 -8.06
CA TRP A 221 1.42 2.55 -6.83
C TRP A 221 2.92 2.87 -6.87
N ALA A 222 3.73 1.95 -7.38
CA ALA A 222 5.15 2.18 -7.56
C ALA A 222 5.43 3.36 -8.50
N LEU A 223 4.66 3.46 -9.59
CA LEU A 223 4.75 4.57 -10.54
C LEU A 223 4.40 5.91 -9.90
N GLU A 224 3.31 5.97 -9.13
CA GLU A 224 2.90 7.17 -8.40
C GLU A 224 4.00 7.64 -7.44
N ARG A 225 4.62 6.72 -6.69
CA ARG A 225 5.71 7.05 -5.77
C ARG A 225 6.96 7.52 -6.51
N LEU A 226 7.30 6.89 -7.65
CA LEU A 226 8.40 7.34 -8.52
C LEU A 226 8.16 8.76 -9.04
N MET A 227 6.93 9.08 -9.44
CA MET A 227 6.54 10.43 -9.88
C MET A 227 6.69 11.45 -8.75
N GLU A 228 6.27 11.10 -7.53
CA GLU A 228 6.41 11.97 -6.36
C GLU A 228 7.88 12.30 -6.06
N VAL A 229 8.74 11.27 -5.95
CA VAL A 229 10.17 11.43 -5.67
C VAL A 229 10.86 12.25 -6.76
N ARG A 230 10.54 11.95 -8.03
CA ARG A 230 11.07 12.70 -9.17
C ARG A 230 10.65 14.16 -9.12
N SER A 231 9.38 14.44 -8.80
CA SER A 231 8.88 15.80 -8.71
C SER A 231 9.55 16.61 -7.59
N LEU A 232 9.82 16.00 -6.45
CA LEU A 232 10.57 16.65 -5.36
C LEU A 232 11.98 17.04 -5.83
N GLN A 233 12.69 16.12 -6.50
CA GLN A 233 14.02 16.38 -7.06
C GLN A 233 14.01 17.49 -8.12
N GLU A 234 13.04 17.46 -9.04
CA GLU A 234 12.88 18.47 -10.09
C GLU A 234 12.59 19.86 -9.48
N ARG A 235 11.73 19.93 -8.45
CA ARG A 235 11.43 21.18 -7.74
C ARG A 235 12.64 21.75 -7.01
N ASP A 236 13.51 20.91 -6.44
CA ASP A 236 14.75 21.37 -5.81
C ASP A 236 15.78 21.90 -6.82
N VAL A 237 15.85 21.30 -8.01
CA VAL A 237 16.61 21.86 -9.14
C VAL A 237 16.05 23.22 -9.55
N ILE A 238 14.73 23.32 -9.74
CA ILE A 238 14.06 24.58 -10.10
C ILE A 238 14.33 25.67 -9.06
N ARG A 239 14.23 25.37 -7.76
CA ARG A 239 14.54 26.32 -6.68
C ARG A 239 15.97 26.84 -6.76
N ARG A 240 16.94 25.98 -7.08
CA ARG A 240 18.34 26.41 -7.26
C ARG A 240 18.48 27.36 -8.45
N VAL A 241 17.81 27.08 -9.57
CA VAL A 241 17.78 27.99 -10.74
C VAL A 241 17.14 29.34 -10.38
N LEU A 242 15.99 29.33 -9.69
CA LEU A 242 15.33 30.54 -9.23
C LEU A 242 16.21 31.35 -8.28
N SER A 243 16.87 30.70 -7.32
CA SER A 243 17.82 31.33 -6.40
C SER A 243 19.02 31.95 -7.13
N GLY A 244 19.54 31.27 -8.16
CA GLY A 244 20.61 31.80 -9.01
C GLY A 244 20.18 33.06 -9.76
N PHE A 245 18.98 33.05 -10.35
CA PHE A 245 18.41 34.20 -11.04
C PHE A 245 18.19 35.40 -10.11
N VAL A 246 17.65 35.15 -8.91
CA VAL A 246 17.46 36.20 -7.89
C VAL A 246 18.81 36.79 -7.45
N SER A 247 19.83 35.96 -7.29
CA SER A 247 21.17 36.42 -6.91
C SER A 247 21.82 37.32 -7.97
N GLY A 248 21.55 37.06 -9.26
CA GLY A 248 22.08 37.86 -10.37
C GLY A 248 21.28 39.15 -10.65
N THR A 249 19.96 39.14 -10.43
CA THR A 249 19.07 40.24 -10.86
C THR A 249 18.42 41.02 -9.71
N GLY A 250 18.49 40.50 -8.49
CA GLY A 250 17.84 41.07 -7.31
C GLY A 250 16.30 40.93 -7.28
N ARG A 251 15.70 40.21 -8.24
CA ARG A 251 14.24 40.04 -8.34
C ARG A 251 13.84 38.65 -8.82
N CYS A 252 12.64 38.21 -8.46
CA CYS A 252 12.06 36.98 -8.99
C CYS A 252 11.81 37.08 -10.51
N PRO A 253 11.91 35.96 -11.26
CA PRO A 253 11.49 35.94 -12.65
C PRO A 253 9.98 36.19 -12.76
N ARG A 254 9.56 36.88 -13.82
CA ARG A 254 8.13 37.17 -14.07
C ARG A 254 7.39 35.98 -14.67
N ASP A 255 8.12 35.14 -15.39
CA ASP A 255 7.64 33.96 -16.07
C ASP A 255 8.80 32.95 -16.23
N TRP A 256 8.48 31.76 -16.72
CA TRP A 256 9.47 30.72 -16.97
C TRP A 256 10.41 31.03 -18.14
N ALA A 257 10.06 31.94 -19.05
CA ALA A 257 10.91 32.25 -20.20
C ALA A 257 12.24 32.88 -19.75
N ALA A 258 12.19 33.70 -18.69
CA ALA A 258 13.35 34.36 -18.08
C ALA A 258 14.41 33.41 -17.51
N VAL A 259 14.06 32.16 -17.22
CA VAL A 259 14.97 31.13 -16.68
C VAL A 259 15.00 29.85 -17.54
N SER A 260 14.40 29.90 -18.73
CA SER A 260 14.26 28.73 -19.60
C SER A 260 15.59 28.14 -20.10
N PRO A 261 16.66 28.93 -20.37
CA PRO A 261 17.96 28.35 -20.69
C PRO A 261 18.52 27.52 -19.53
N GLU A 262 18.54 28.08 -18.32
CA GLU A 262 19.10 27.43 -17.12
C GLU A 262 18.31 26.17 -16.72
N LEU A 263 16.98 26.19 -16.90
CA LEU A 263 16.14 25.02 -16.70
C LEU A 263 16.44 23.90 -17.70
N ARG A 264 16.66 24.24 -18.98
CA ARG A 264 17.07 23.26 -20.01
C ARG A 264 18.44 22.68 -19.73
N ASP A 265 19.40 23.52 -19.36
CA ASP A 265 20.76 23.10 -19.02
C ASP A 265 20.79 22.19 -17.79
N SER A 266 19.80 22.33 -16.89
CA SER A 266 19.61 21.45 -15.74
C SER A 266 18.91 20.13 -16.07
N GLY A 267 18.61 19.87 -17.34
CA GLY A 267 18.02 18.61 -17.83
C GLY A 267 16.51 18.49 -17.63
N LEU A 268 15.80 19.57 -17.33
CA LEU A 268 14.35 19.56 -17.17
C LEU A 268 13.63 19.58 -18.53
N THR A 269 12.58 18.78 -18.65
CA THR A 269 11.69 18.80 -19.82
C THR A 269 10.83 20.07 -19.78
N LEU A 270 10.90 20.90 -20.82
CA LEU A 270 10.06 22.10 -20.93
C LEU A 270 8.90 21.88 -21.91
N HIS A 271 7.75 22.43 -21.55
CA HIS A 271 6.64 22.58 -22.48
C HIS A 271 7.03 23.59 -23.58
N PRO A 272 6.51 23.46 -24.82
CA PRO A 272 6.77 24.41 -25.89
C PRO A 272 6.45 25.88 -25.55
N SER A 273 5.50 26.11 -24.64
CA SER A 273 5.15 27.45 -24.13
C SER A 273 6.07 27.98 -23.03
N GLY A 274 7.13 27.25 -22.65
CA GLY A 274 8.15 27.69 -21.68
C GLY A 274 8.20 26.99 -20.31
N PRO A 275 7.09 26.61 -19.64
CA PRO A 275 7.17 26.07 -18.28
C PRO A 275 7.83 24.67 -18.25
N PRO A 276 8.56 24.33 -17.16
CA PRO A 276 8.99 22.97 -16.93
C PRO A 276 7.78 22.07 -16.67
N LEU A 277 7.84 20.84 -17.18
CA LEU A 277 6.82 19.81 -17.00
C LEU A 277 7.17 18.94 -15.80
N ASP A 278 6.16 18.60 -15.00
CA ASP A 278 6.27 17.60 -13.96
C ASP A 278 6.28 16.17 -14.54
N PRO A 279 6.52 15.13 -13.71
CA PRO A 279 6.56 13.74 -14.17
C PRO A 279 5.25 13.22 -14.79
N SER A 280 4.12 13.89 -14.55
CA SER A 280 2.83 13.58 -15.19
C SER A 280 2.65 14.27 -16.56
N GLY A 281 3.60 15.11 -16.97
CA GLY A 281 3.52 15.94 -18.17
C GLY A 281 2.70 17.22 -17.96
N THR A 282 2.35 17.56 -16.72
CA THR A 282 1.61 18.80 -16.40
C THR A 282 2.61 19.93 -16.11
N PRO A 283 2.40 21.16 -16.62
CA PRO A 283 3.30 22.29 -16.31
C PRO A 283 3.37 22.62 -14.82
N TYR A 284 4.58 22.83 -14.30
CA TYR A 284 4.78 23.41 -12.97
C TYR A 284 4.32 24.87 -12.91
N VAL A 285 3.90 25.30 -11.72
CA VAL A 285 3.44 26.65 -11.43
C VAL A 285 4.56 27.45 -10.76
N LEU A 286 4.91 28.59 -11.35
CA LEU A 286 5.79 29.57 -10.72
C LEU A 286 4.99 30.32 -9.66
N VAL A 287 5.43 30.24 -8.41
CA VAL A 287 4.82 30.94 -7.29
C VAL A 287 5.68 32.15 -6.97
N VAL A 288 5.16 33.35 -7.15
CA VAL A 288 5.85 34.59 -6.78
C VAL A 288 5.10 35.25 -5.64
N SER A 289 5.81 35.58 -4.57
CA SER A 289 5.27 36.20 -3.35
C SER A 289 6.20 37.33 -2.87
N PRO A 290 5.77 38.17 -1.91
CA PRO A 290 6.65 39.14 -1.27
C PRO A 290 7.86 38.50 -0.57
N LEU A 291 7.78 37.21 -0.22
CA LEU A 291 8.85 36.47 0.45
C LEU A 291 9.86 35.85 -0.54
N GLY A 292 9.59 35.88 -1.85
CA GLY A 292 10.45 35.29 -2.87
C GLY A 292 9.67 34.53 -3.95
N CYS A 293 10.39 33.69 -4.71
CA CYS A 293 9.80 32.80 -5.71
C CYS A 293 10.07 31.34 -5.38
N ASP A 294 9.09 30.49 -5.70
CA ASP A 294 9.14 29.04 -5.52
C ASP A 294 8.38 28.36 -6.66
N VAL A 295 8.35 27.02 -6.62
CA VAL A 295 7.67 26.16 -7.57
C VAL A 295 6.67 25.24 -6.86
N ALA A 296 5.47 25.17 -7.44
CA ALA A 296 4.39 24.31 -6.98
C ALA A 296 3.87 23.41 -8.11
N LEU A 297 3.26 22.30 -7.72
CA LEU A 297 2.49 21.45 -8.63
C LEU A 297 1.22 22.17 -9.06
N HIS A 298 0.85 22.02 -10.33
CA HIS A 298 -0.44 22.49 -10.81
C HIS A 298 -1.57 21.66 -10.19
N ARG A 299 -2.77 22.26 -10.10
CA ARG A 299 -3.94 21.60 -9.50
C ARG A 299 -4.35 20.31 -10.23
N SER A 300 -4.13 20.27 -11.54
CA SER A 300 -4.44 19.10 -12.38
C SER A 300 -3.31 18.08 -12.47
N SER A 301 -2.21 18.27 -11.74
CA SER A 301 -1.09 17.32 -11.76
C SER A 301 -1.54 15.98 -11.18
N ALA A 302 -1.18 14.89 -11.85
CA ALA A 302 -1.38 13.53 -11.35
C ALA A 302 -0.26 13.08 -10.39
N VAL A 303 0.74 13.93 -10.14
CA VAL A 303 1.80 13.65 -9.17
C VAL A 303 1.21 13.68 -7.75
N PRO A 304 1.43 12.64 -6.92
CA PRO A 304 1.01 12.67 -5.52
C PRO A 304 1.60 13.88 -4.78
N ARG A 305 0.76 14.54 -3.98
CA ARG A 305 1.20 15.60 -3.06
C ARG A 305 1.48 14.92 -1.72
N GLY A 306 2.76 14.72 -1.41
CA GLY A 306 3.20 14.31 -0.08
C GLY A 306 2.86 15.32 1.01
#